data_AF-A0AAD4SY73-F1
#
_entry.id   AF-A0AAD4SY73-F1
#
_cell.length_a   1.000
_cell.length_b   1.000
_cell.length_c   1.000
_cell.angle_alpha   90.00
_cell.angle_beta   90.00
_cell.angle_gamma   90.00
#
_symmetry.space_group_name_H-M   'P 1'
#
loop_
_entity.id
_entity.type
_entity.pdbx_description
1 polymer ?
#
loop_
_entity_poly.entity_id
_entity_poly.type
_entity_poly.pdbx_seq_one_letter_code
_entity_poly.pdbx_strand_id
1 'polypeptide(L)'
;MAFSSSYDAILLVFLHFLVISSLTSSAYEFPHCGKIANKSASCNNNVQLVKLMMWVNSTKVESAVSLSAAFGVPLPRHAENAFRYPAAFANPSNCCSSSTSNLSNSIALSTSGDCVFKKKAEAAESGGASGLLVINSNEELFKMVCYQNDTSINLTIPVVMITKSTGETMKKLMLAGGQGGLKMSSERRGILLNLTYREVRLARIRM
;
A
#
# COMPACT_ATOMS: atom_id res chain seq x y z
N MET A 1 49.89 -23.34 46.94
CA MET A 1 48.62 -22.62 46.83
C MET A 1 48.23 -22.60 45.36
N ALA A 2 47.32 -23.49 44.94
CA ALA A 2 46.89 -23.64 43.56
C ALA A 2 45.40 -23.27 43.47
N PHE A 3 45.12 -21.99 43.24
CA PHE A 3 43.78 -21.49 42.90
C PHE A 3 43.85 -20.89 41.49
N SER A 4 43.97 -21.73 40.47
CA SER A 4 43.94 -21.30 39.07
C SER A 4 42.92 -22.07 38.21
N SER A 5 42.10 -22.95 38.80
CA SER A 5 41.22 -23.84 38.02
C SER A 5 39.92 -23.16 37.53
N SER A 6 39.34 -22.25 38.33
CA SER A 6 38.01 -21.71 38.03
C SER A 6 38.01 -20.56 37.03
N TYR A 7 39.07 -19.74 37.00
CA TYR A 7 39.15 -18.57 36.12
C TYR A 7 39.41 -18.96 34.66
N ASP A 8 40.26 -19.96 34.42
CA ASP A 8 40.53 -20.48 33.08
C ASP A 8 39.30 -21.19 32.48
N ALA A 9 38.54 -21.92 33.30
CA ALA A 9 37.29 -22.55 32.86
C ALA A 9 36.24 -21.51 32.45
N ILE A 10 36.11 -20.41 33.20
CA ILE A 10 35.18 -19.32 32.87
C ILE A 10 35.63 -18.59 31.59
N LEU A 11 36.93 -18.31 31.44
CA LEU A 11 37.46 -17.65 30.26
C LEU A 11 37.24 -18.48 28.98
N LEU A 12 37.41 -19.80 29.07
CA LEU A 12 37.16 -20.72 27.95
C LEU A 12 35.67 -20.79 27.56
N VAL A 13 34.76 -20.75 28.54
CA VAL A 13 33.31 -20.70 28.28
C VAL A 13 32.91 -19.40 27.60
N PHE A 14 33.44 -18.24 28.03
CA PHE A 14 33.19 -16.96 27.39
C PHE A 14 33.75 -16.88 25.96
N LEU A 15 34.94 -17.43 25.72
CA LEU A 15 35.52 -17.52 24.38
C LEU A 15 34.70 -18.42 23.45
N HIS A 16 34.20 -19.57 23.94
CA HIS A 16 33.28 -20.39 23.15
C HIS A 16 31.95 -19.69 22.89
N PHE A 17 31.40 -18.94 23.85
CA PHE A 17 30.18 -18.16 23.62
C PHE A 17 30.36 -17.06 22.55
N LEU A 18 31.51 -16.38 22.53
CA LEU A 18 31.85 -15.39 21.50
C LEU A 18 32.09 -16.01 20.12
N VAL A 19 32.71 -17.19 20.05
CA VAL A 19 32.90 -17.92 18.79
C VAL A 19 31.57 -18.44 18.24
N ILE A 20 30.66 -18.94 19.08
CA ILE A 20 29.33 -19.41 18.65
C ILE A 20 28.45 -18.25 18.15
N SER A 21 28.59 -17.05 18.75
CA SER A 21 27.92 -15.82 18.28
C SER A 21 28.34 -15.39 16.88
N SER A 22 29.52 -15.83 16.42
CA SER A 22 30.11 -15.46 15.13
C SER A 22 29.72 -16.41 14.00
N LEU A 23 29.12 -17.58 14.30
CA LEU A 23 28.88 -18.65 13.32
C LEU A 23 27.44 -18.73 12.79
N THR A 24 26.57 -17.76 13.09
CA THR A 24 25.20 -17.75 12.55
C THR A 24 24.90 -16.49 11.76
N SER A 25 25.70 -16.23 10.72
CA SER A 25 25.17 -15.55 9.53
C SER A 25 24.45 -16.59 8.67
N SER A 26 23.29 -17.05 9.11
CA SER A 26 22.32 -17.54 8.14
C SER A 26 21.83 -16.31 7.39
N ALA A 27 22.43 -16.05 6.23
CA ALA A 27 21.72 -15.34 5.19
C ALA A 27 20.46 -16.17 4.93
N TYR A 28 19.36 -15.76 5.55
CA TYR A 28 18.05 -16.26 5.19
C TYR A 28 17.86 -15.85 3.73
N GLU A 29 18.13 -16.79 2.82
CA GLU A 29 17.89 -16.62 1.40
C GLU A 29 16.39 -16.36 1.23
N PHE A 30 16.05 -15.08 1.16
CA PHE A 30 14.76 -14.65 0.65
C PHE A 30 14.59 -15.30 -0.73
N PRO A 31 13.51 -16.07 -0.96
CA PRO A 31 13.21 -16.62 -2.26
C PRO A 31 13.15 -15.46 -3.26
N HIS A 32 14.08 -15.47 -4.22
CA HIS A 32 14.10 -14.68 -5.45
C HIS A 32 13.37 -13.33 -5.38
N CYS A 33 14.13 -12.23 -5.21
CA CYS A 33 13.69 -10.94 -5.72
C CYS A 33 13.43 -11.10 -7.23
N GLY A 34 12.17 -11.32 -7.59
CA GLY A 34 11.75 -11.43 -8.98
C GLY A 34 12.24 -10.20 -9.73
N LYS A 35 12.96 -10.41 -10.83
CA LYS A 35 13.34 -9.30 -11.70
C LYS A 35 12.05 -8.58 -12.14
N ILE A 36 12.09 -7.24 -12.14
CA ILE A 36 10.98 -6.41 -12.61
C ILE A 36 10.62 -6.88 -14.03
N ALA A 37 9.34 -7.12 -14.29
CA ALA A 37 8.89 -7.53 -15.61
C ALA A 37 9.18 -6.45 -16.65
N ASN A 38 9.63 -6.86 -17.84
CA ASN A 38 9.57 -5.99 -19.01
C ASN A 38 8.11 -5.58 -19.25
N LYS A 39 7.92 -4.32 -19.68
CA LYS A 39 6.64 -3.66 -19.95
C LYS A 39 5.69 -4.52 -20.78
N SER A 40 4.81 -5.30 -20.13
CA SER A 40 3.80 -6.14 -20.79
C SER A 40 2.55 -5.31 -21.10
N ALA A 41 1.67 -5.79 -21.98
CA ALA A 41 0.43 -5.07 -22.31
C ALA A 41 -0.42 -4.74 -21.06
N SER A 42 -0.44 -5.65 -20.08
CA SER A 42 -1.14 -5.48 -18.80
C SER A 42 -0.36 -4.66 -17.75
N CYS A 43 0.91 -4.34 -18.01
CA CYS A 43 1.79 -3.64 -17.08
C CYS A 43 2.59 -2.53 -17.78
N ASN A 44 1.85 -1.54 -18.28
CA ASN A 44 2.36 -0.45 -19.09
C ASN A 44 1.91 0.92 -18.55
N ASN A 45 1.10 0.95 -17.49
CA ASN A 45 0.58 2.22 -17.00
C ASN A 45 1.72 3.07 -16.44
N ASN A 46 1.65 4.36 -16.73
CA ASN A 46 2.50 5.31 -16.06
C ASN A 46 2.02 5.47 -14.62
N VAL A 47 2.90 5.21 -13.65
CA VAL A 47 2.66 5.50 -12.25
C VAL A 47 2.52 7.01 -12.09
N GLN A 48 1.37 7.44 -11.59
CA GLN A 48 1.04 8.85 -11.43
C GLN A 48 0.46 9.14 -10.05
N LEU A 49 0.59 10.39 -9.63
CA LEU A 49 -0.09 10.89 -8.44
C LEU A 49 -1.58 10.93 -8.70
N VAL A 50 -2.32 10.51 -7.69
CA VAL A 50 -3.76 10.36 -7.71
C VAL A 50 -4.33 11.22 -6.60
N LYS A 51 -5.35 12.01 -6.96
CA LYS A 51 -6.17 12.72 -6.00
C LYS A 51 -7.21 11.75 -5.47
N LEU A 52 -7.07 11.37 -4.21
CA LEU A 52 -8.10 10.64 -3.49
C LEU A 52 -9.00 11.64 -2.80
N MET A 53 -10.31 11.52 -2.99
CA MET A 53 -11.30 12.32 -2.31
C MET A 53 -12.18 11.39 -1.47
N MET A 54 -12.48 11.81 -0.24
CA MET A 54 -13.23 11.03 0.74
C MET A 54 -14.51 11.78 1.16
N TRP A 55 -15.60 11.01 1.33
CA TRP A 55 -16.89 11.51 1.78
C TRP A 55 -17.45 10.67 2.91
N VAL A 56 -18.16 11.34 3.81
CA VAL A 56 -18.95 10.74 4.88
C VAL A 56 -20.33 11.40 4.82
N ASN A 57 -21.40 10.61 4.73
CA ASN A 57 -22.78 11.12 4.65
C ASN A 57 -22.95 12.22 3.58
N SER A 58 -22.31 12.03 2.43
CA SER A 58 -22.30 12.94 1.28
C SER A 58 -21.58 14.28 1.45
N THR A 59 -20.99 14.55 2.62
CA THR A 59 -20.10 15.69 2.83
C THR A 59 -18.66 15.28 2.50
N LYS A 60 -17.98 16.10 1.69
CA LYS A 60 -16.55 15.90 1.40
C LYS A 60 -15.76 16.20 2.68
N VAL A 61 -15.02 15.21 3.17
CA VAL A 61 -14.29 15.36 4.44
C VAL A 61 -12.84 15.73 4.20
N GLU A 62 -12.18 15.06 3.24
CA GLU A 62 -10.74 15.20 3.06
C GLU A 62 -10.31 14.84 1.63
N SER A 63 -9.13 15.32 1.24
CA SER A 63 -8.44 14.85 0.04
C SER A 63 -7.00 14.51 0.36
N ALA A 64 -6.53 13.37 -0.14
CA ALA A 64 -5.16 12.88 0.05
C ALA A 64 -4.47 12.69 -1.30
N VAL A 65 -3.14 12.83 -1.27
CA VAL A 65 -2.28 12.45 -2.40
C VAL A 65 -1.99 10.95 -2.29
N SER A 66 -2.10 10.25 -3.41
CA SER A 66 -1.96 8.80 -3.52
C SER A 66 -1.19 8.44 -4.79
N LEU A 67 -0.83 7.16 -4.96
CA LEU A 67 0.01 6.73 -6.10
C LEU A 67 -0.63 5.54 -6.83
N SER A 68 -0.79 5.63 -8.15
CA SER A 68 -1.36 4.52 -8.94
C SER A 68 -0.38 3.37 -9.15
N ALA A 69 -0.87 2.18 -9.47
CA ALA A 69 -0.04 1.07 -9.94
C ALA A 69 0.39 1.21 -11.40
N ALA A 70 1.40 0.44 -11.80
CA ALA A 70 1.81 0.25 -13.20
C ALA A 70 0.89 -0.73 -13.99
N PHE A 71 -0.11 -1.31 -13.32
CA PHE A 71 -1.08 -2.26 -13.84
C PHE A 71 -2.52 -1.83 -13.48
N GLY A 72 -3.52 -2.57 -13.97
CA GLY A 72 -4.94 -2.21 -13.85
C GLY A 72 -5.39 -1.24 -14.94
N VAL A 73 -6.58 -0.67 -14.79
CA VAL A 73 -7.02 0.39 -15.71
C VAL A 73 -6.51 1.77 -15.27
N PRO A 74 -6.15 2.65 -16.21
CA PRO A 74 -5.82 4.03 -15.90
C PRO A 74 -6.99 4.76 -15.25
N LEU A 75 -6.69 5.64 -14.30
CA LEU A 75 -7.68 6.51 -13.69
C LEU A 75 -8.13 7.63 -14.64
N PRO A 76 -9.37 8.12 -14.52
CA PRO A 76 -9.82 9.30 -15.24
C PRO A 76 -8.91 10.50 -15.00
N ARG A 77 -8.56 11.22 -16.07
CA ARG A 77 -7.71 12.42 -16.02
C ARG A 77 -8.38 13.64 -15.40
N HIS A 78 -9.69 13.58 -15.28
CA HIS A 78 -10.56 14.69 -14.96
C HIS A 78 -11.47 14.24 -13.83
N ALA A 79 -11.49 15.00 -12.73
CA ALA A 79 -12.19 14.59 -11.53
C ALA A 79 -13.69 14.50 -11.79
N GLU A 80 -14.26 15.34 -12.64
CA GLU A 80 -15.65 15.28 -13.10
C GLU A 80 -16.05 13.92 -13.68
N ASN A 81 -15.12 13.23 -14.36
CA ASN A 81 -15.35 11.93 -14.99
C ASN A 81 -15.10 10.75 -14.05
N ALA A 82 -14.58 11.00 -12.85
CA ALA A 82 -14.36 9.94 -11.87
C ALA A 82 -15.66 9.61 -11.13
N PHE A 83 -16.00 8.32 -11.10
CA PHE A 83 -17.15 7.82 -10.37
C PHE A 83 -16.86 7.76 -8.87
N ARG A 84 -17.91 8.00 -8.07
CA ARG A 84 -17.87 7.82 -6.62
C ARG A 84 -18.43 6.44 -6.31
N TYR A 85 -17.66 5.65 -5.57
CA TYR A 85 -18.04 4.32 -5.12
C TYR A 85 -18.04 4.27 -3.58
N PRO A 86 -18.86 3.42 -2.96
CA PRO A 86 -18.72 3.12 -1.53
C PRO A 86 -17.35 2.48 -1.25
N ALA A 87 -16.85 2.62 -0.03
CA ALA A 87 -15.66 1.94 0.44
C ALA A 87 -16.01 0.68 1.24
N ALA A 88 -15.27 -0.40 1.05
CA ALA A 88 -15.45 -1.64 1.80
C ALA A 88 -14.10 -2.21 2.23
N PHE A 89 -13.96 -2.57 3.51
CA PHE A 89 -12.78 -3.29 3.99
C PHE A 89 -12.83 -4.75 3.53
N ALA A 90 -11.76 -5.20 2.87
CA ALA A 90 -11.60 -6.60 2.53
C ALA A 90 -11.48 -7.46 3.80
N ASN A 91 -11.92 -8.71 3.71
CA ASN A 91 -11.75 -9.69 4.77
C ASN A 91 -11.35 -11.06 4.18
N PRO A 92 -10.08 -11.48 4.26
CA PRO A 92 -9.00 -10.90 5.07
C PRO A 92 -8.56 -9.52 4.57
N SER A 93 -8.09 -8.68 5.50
CA SER A 93 -7.73 -7.28 5.23
C SER A 93 -6.55 -7.14 4.26
N ASN A 94 -5.75 -8.17 4.06
CA ASN A 94 -4.63 -8.15 3.12
C ASN A 94 -5.04 -8.54 1.69
N CYS A 95 -6.30 -8.96 1.45
CA CYS A 95 -6.81 -9.34 0.13
C CYS A 95 -5.92 -10.35 -0.62
N CYS A 96 -5.20 -11.22 0.08
CA CYS A 96 -4.33 -12.22 -0.54
C CYS A 96 -5.06 -13.47 -1.03
N SER A 97 -6.36 -13.54 -0.75
CA SER A 97 -7.32 -14.56 -1.14
C SER A 97 -8.70 -13.92 -1.28
N SER A 98 -9.69 -14.69 -1.75
CA SER A 98 -11.08 -14.24 -1.87
C SER A 98 -11.57 -13.60 -0.57
N SER A 99 -12.17 -12.42 -0.70
CA SER A 99 -12.75 -11.70 0.42
C SER A 99 -14.12 -12.26 0.79
N THR A 100 -14.37 -12.45 2.09
CA THR A 100 -15.68 -12.77 2.66
C THR A 100 -16.56 -11.52 2.85
N SER A 101 -15.97 -10.32 2.88
CA SER A 101 -16.71 -9.05 2.80
C SER A 101 -17.31 -8.87 1.41
N ASN A 102 -18.51 -8.28 1.31
CA ASN A 102 -19.09 -7.89 0.04
C ASN A 102 -18.34 -6.67 -0.54
N LEU A 103 -17.63 -6.88 -1.64
CA LEU A 103 -16.88 -5.83 -2.36
C LEU A 103 -17.62 -5.32 -3.59
N SER A 104 -18.79 -5.88 -3.92
CA SER A 104 -19.53 -5.57 -5.14
C SER A 104 -19.80 -4.08 -5.28
N ASN A 105 -19.42 -3.50 -6.43
CA ASN A 105 -19.60 -2.08 -6.75
C ASN A 105 -18.98 -1.13 -5.71
N SER A 106 -17.89 -1.55 -5.06
CA SER A 106 -17.19 -0.75 -4.05
C SER A 106 -15.70 -0.60 -4.39
N ILE A 107 -15.03 0.34 -3.72
CA ILE A 107 -13.57 0.34 -3.64
C ILE A 107 -13.16 -0.57 -2.48
N ALA A 108 -12.45 -1.64 -2.79
CA ALA A 108 -11.90 -2.54 -1.80
C ALA A 108 -10.71 -1.87 -1.09
N LEU A 109 -10.69 -1.93 0.24
CA LEU A 109 -9.60 -1.47 1.08
C LEU A 109 -8.78 -2.68 1.55
N SER A 110 -7.50 -2.69 1.20
CA SER A 110 -6.57 -3.75 1.57
C SER A 110 -5.32 -3.18 2.24
N THR A 111 -4.70 -3.89 3.18
CA THR A 111 -3.36 -3.57 3.68
C THR A 111 -2.27 -4.06 2.73
N SER A 112 -1.11 -3.39 2.72
CA SER A 112 0.12 -3.87 2.06
C SER A 112 0.73 -5.08 2.80
N GLY A 113 1.59 -5.83 2.11
CA GLY A 113 2.29 -7.01 2.67
C GLY A 113 1.63 -8.35 2.30
N ASP A 114 2.20 -9.44 2.83
CA ASP A 114 1.78 -10.86 2.74
C ASP A 114 1.75 -11.51 1.33
N CYS A 115 1.45 -10.74 0.29
CA CYS A 115 1.45 -11.18 -1.09
C CYS A 115 1.69 -10.00 -2.05
N VAL A 116 1.99 -10.33 -3.31
CA VAL A 116 2.21 -9.34 -4.37
C VAL A 116 0.94 -8.51 -4.64
N PHE A 117 1.10 -7.23 -4.99
CA PHE A 117 -0.03 -6.30 -5.20
C PHE A 117 -0.98 -6.72 -6.31
N LYS A 118 -0.47 -7.39 -7.35
CA LYS A 118 -1.30 -7.90 -8.44
C LYS A 118 -2.32 -8.91 -7.93
N LYS A 119 -1.90 -9.84 -7.07
CA LYS A 119 -2.77 -10.83 -6.43
C LYS A 119 -3.89 -10.18 -5.62
N LYS A 120 -3.59 -9.08 -4.92
CA LYS A 120 -4.60 -8.28 -4.20
C LYS A 120 -5.64 -7.70 -5.13
N ALA A 121 -5.21 -7.18 -6.28
CA ALA A 121 -6.10 -6.63 -7.28
C ALA A 121 -7.00 -7.70 -7.91
N GLU A 122 -6.46 -8.89 -8.18
CA GLU A 122 -7.23 -10.03 -8.70
C GLU A 122 -8.30 -10.50 -7.71
N ALA A 123 -7.95 -10.61 -6.42
CA ALA A 123 -8.90 -10.98 -5.39
C ALA A 123 -10.01 -9.93 -5.19
N ALA A 124 -9.65 -8.64 -5.24
CA ALA A 124 -10.61 -7.55 -5.15
C ALA A 124 -11.56 -7.53 -6.36
N GLU A 125 -11.02 -7.63 -7.58
CA GLU A 125 -11.80 -7.69 -8.82
C GLU A 125 -12.74 -8.90 -8.86
N SER A 126 -12.23 -10.08 -8.48
CA SER A 126 -13.04 -11.30 -8.38
C SER A 126 -14.17 -11.18 -7.35
N GLY A 127 -13.98 -10.33 -6.32
CA GLY A 127 -15.00 -9.97 -5.35
C GLY A 127 -16.02 -8.93 -5.83
N GLY A 128 -15.93 -8.48 -7.09
CA GLY A 128 -16.82 -7.48 -7.69
C GLY A 128 -16.45 -6.02 -7.38
N ALA A 129 -15.25 -5.76 -6.88
CA ALA A 129 -14.81 -4.40 -6.61
C ALA A 129 -14.71 -3.58 -7.91
N SER A 130 -14.97 -2.28 -7.81
CA SER A 130 -14.76 -1.30 -8.89
C SER A 130 -13.39 -0.62 -8.83
N GLY A 131 -12.56 -0.99 -7.84
CA GLY A 131 -11.23 -0.45 -7.62
C GLY A 131 -10.59 -1.04 -6.37
N LEU A 132 -9.27 -0.98 -6.29
CA LEU A 132 -8.49 -1.38 -5.12
C LEU A 132 -7.71 -0.18 -4.57
N LEU A 133 -7.86 0.06 -3.27
CA LEU A 133 -7.05 1.00 -2.51
C LEU A 133 -6.20 0.24 -1.49
N VAL A 134 -4.88 0.29 -1.66
CA VAL A 134 -3.90 -0.35 -0.80
C VAL A 134 -3.42 0.63 0.27
N ILE A 135 -3.71 0.32 1.52
CA ILE A 135 -3.21 1.03 2.69
C ILE A 135 -1.81 0.52 2.98
N ASN A 136 -0.81 1.39 2.78
CA ASN A 136 0.56 1.06 3.12
C ASN A 136 0.71 0.95 4.65
N SER A 137 1.64 0.09 5.11
CA SER A 137 2.04 0.01 6.51
C SER A 137 2.95 1.15 6.95
N ASN A 138 3.43 1.96 5.99
CA ASN A 138 4.31 3.11 6.19
C ASN A 138 3.71 4.38 5.56
N GLU A 139 4.32 5.54 5.82
CA GLU A 139 3.91 6.83 5.25
C GLU A 139 4.46 7.06 3.83
N GLU A 140 5.50 6.34 3.42
CA GLU A 140 6.10 6.52 2.11
C GLU A 140 5.29 5.80 1.02
N LEU A 141 4.94 6.51 -0.05
CA LEU A 141 4.32 5.90 -1.23
C LEU A 141 5.39 5.38 -2.17
N PHE A 142 5.26 4.14 -2.62
CA PHE A 142 6.19 3.53 -3.57
C PHE A 142 5.47 2.90 -4.76
N LYS A 143 6.22 2.75 -5.84
CA LYS A 143 5.68 2.27 -7.11
C LYS A 143 5.26 0.80 -6.98
N MET A 144 3.98 0.54 -7.17
CA MET A 144 3.49 -0.83 -7.36
C MET A 144 3.76 -1.24 -8.82
N VAL A 145 4.77 -2.08 -9.01
CA VAL A 145 5.23 -2.59 -10.31
C VAL A 145 4.88 -4.06 -10.48
N CYS A 146 5.09 -4.57 -11.69
CA CYS A 146 4.92 -5.99 -11.99
C CYS A 146 6.25 -6.75 -11.93
N TYR A 147 6.16 -8.02 -11.58
CA TYR A 147 7.25 -8.97 -11.54
C TYR A 147 7.19 -9.93 -12.74
N GLN A 148 8.32 -10.50 -13.17
CA GLN A 148 8.38 -11.36 -14.37
C GLN A 148 7.39 -12.54 -14.36
N ASN A 149 6.99 -13.01 -13.18
CA ASN A 149 6.06 -14.13 -13.03
C ASN A 149 4.60 -13.69 -12.97
N ASP A 150 4.31 -12.38 -13.06
CA ASP A 150 2.95 -11.88 -13.18
C ASP A 150 2.42 -12.28 -14.56
N THR A 151 1.67 -13.37 -14.61
CA THR A 151 0.97 -13.84 -15.82
C THR A 151 0.08 -12.73 -16.37
N SER A 152 -0.22 -12.75 -17.67
CA SER A 152 -0.97 -11.70 -18.38
C SER A 152 -2.47 -11.68 -18.03
N ILE A 153 -2.82 -11.54 -16.75
CA ILE A 153 -4.17 -11.23 -16.30
C ILE A 153 -4.39 -9.72 -16.47
N ASN A 154 -5.32 -9.37 -17.36
CA ASN A 154 -5.73 -7.99 -17.65
C ASN A 154 -6.69 -7.51 -16.55
N LEU A 155 -6.16 -6.85 -15.54
CA LEU A 155 -6.96 -6.20 -14.50
C LEU A 155 -7.77 -5.05 -15.09
N THR A 156 -9.07 -5.06 -14.84
CA THR A 156 -10.06 -4.07 -15.31
C THR A 156 -10.40 -3.01 -14.26
N ILE A 157 -9.86 -3.14 -13.04
CA ILE A 157 -10.02 -2.17 -11.96
C ILE A 157 -8.78 -1.28 -11.78
N PRO A 158 -8.94 -0.01 -11.36
CA PRO A 158 -7.81 0.84 -10.98
C PRO A 158 -7.24 0.40 -9.63
N VAL A 159 -5.92 0.51 -9.48
CA VAL A 159 -5.19 0.16 -8.26
C VAL A 159 -4.39 1.36 -7.77
N VAL A 160 -4.59 1.75 -6.51
CA VAL A 160 -4.00 2.95 -5.91
C VAL A 160 -3.47 2.63 -4.52
N MET A 161 -2.32 3.20 -4.16
CA MET A 161 -1.74 3.13 -2.81
C MET A 161 -1.92 4.45 -2.07
N ILE A 162 -2.23 4.35 -0.78
CA ILE A 162 -2.27 5.47 0.17
C ILE A 162 -1.33 5.23 1.35
N THR A 163 -1.01 6.30 2.06
CA THR A 163 -0.20 6.26 3.26
C THR A 163 -0.94 5.59 4.41
N LYS A 164 -0.19 5.12 5.42
CA LYS A 164 -0.75 4.59 6.65
C LYS A 164 -1.71 5.58 7.32
N SER A 165 -1.27 6.82 7.55
CA SER A 165 -2.09 7.89 8.14
C SER A 165 -3.42 8.11 7.41
N THR A 166 -3.41 8.14 6.07
CA THR A 166 -4.64 8.27 5.27
C THR A 166 -5.58 7.08 5.52
N GLY A 167 -5.04 5.86 5.59
CA GLY A 167 -5.84 4.66 5.87
C GLY A 167 -6.44 4.64 7.28
N GLU A 168 -5.69 5.13 8.27
CA GLU A 168 -6.18 5.29 9.65
C GLU A 168 -7.31 6.32 9.74
N THR A 169 -7.17 7.45 9.06
CA THR A 169 -8.24 8.45 8.96
C THR A 169 -9.49 7.86 8.31
N MET A 170 -9.33 7.14 7.20
CA MET A 170 -10.46 6.45 6.54
C MET A 170 -11.17 5.47 7.47
N LYS A 171 -10.39 4.64 8.18
CA LYS A 171 -10.94 3.69 9.16
C LYS A 171 -11.75 4.39 10.24
N LYS A 172 -11.23 5.49 10.80
CA LYS A 172 -11.92 6.29 11.81
C LYS A 172 -13.22 6.87 11.26
N LEU A 173 -13.19 7.43 10.05
CA LEU A 173 -14.35 8.02 9.39
C LEU A 173 -15.45 6.99 9.11
N MET A 174 -15.08 5.77 8.70
CA MET A 174 -16.02 4.68 8.43
C MET A 174 -16.61 4.07 9.71
N LEU A 175 -15.81 3.94 10.78
CA LEU A 175 -16.27 3.44 12.08
C LEU A 175 -17.24 4.39 12.78
N ALA A 176 -17.19 5.69 12.48
CA ALA A 176 -18.13 6.68 12.99
C ALA A 176 -19.56 6.56 12.41
N GLY A 177 -19.87 5.49 11.67
CA GLY A 177 -21.21 5.15 11.19
C GLY A 177 -21.65 5.89 9.92
N GLY A 178 -20.77 6.66 9.30
CA GLY A 178 -21.11 7.32 8.05
C GLY A 178 -20.87 6.44 6.82
N GLN A 179 -21.73 6.57 5.81
CA GLN A 179 -21.50 5.90 4.52
C GLN A 179 -20.27 6.50 3.83
N GLY A 180 -19.15 5.77 3.92
CA GLY A 180 -17.87 6.13 3.32
C GLY A 180 -17.92 6.02 1.80
N GLY A 181 -17.68 7.13 1.11
CA GLY A 181 -17.56 7.16 -0.35
C GLY A 181 -16.20 7.64 -0.80
N LEU A 182 -15.67 7.05 -1.87
CA LEU A 182 -14.37 7.35 -2.44
C LEU A 182 -14.48 7.70 -3.91
N LYS A 183 -13.63 8.63 -4.33
CA LYS A 183 -13.45 9.01 -5.74
C LYS A 183 -11.97 9.22 -6.00
N MET A 184 -11.48 8.58 -7.06
CA MET A 184 -10.07 8.60 -7.46
C MET A 184 -9.95 9.23 -8.84
N SER A 185 -9.04 10.18 -9.00
CA SER A 185 -8.74 10.79 -10.29
C SER A 185 -7.25 11.10 -10.40
N SER A 186 -6.70 11.06 -11.62
CA SER A 186 -5.31 11.47 -11.83
C SER A 186 -5.13 12.92 -11.39
N GLU A 187 -4.09 13.18 -10.60
CA GLU A 187 -3.74 14.55 -10.23
C GLU A 187 -2.93 15.19 -11.36
N ARG A 188 -3.31 16.38 -11.83
CA ARG A 188 -2.51 17.08 -12.84
C ARG A 188 -1.27 17.67 -12.16
N ARG A 189 -0.07 17.47 -12.72
CA ARG A 189 1.20 17.99 -12.15
C ARG A 189 1.18 19.50 -11.83
N GLY A 190 0.42 20.31 -12.57
CA GLY A 190 0.27 21.75 -12.29
C GLY A 190 -0.47 22.07 -10.97
N ILE A 191 -1.28 21.14 -10.45
CA ILE A 191 -1.99 21.29 -9.18
C ILE A 191 -1.06 21.00 -7.99
N LEU A 192 -0.03 20.16 -8.16
CA LEU A 192 0.94 19.83 -7.11
C LEU A 192 1.68 21.07 -6.61
N LEU A 193 2.06 21.98 -7.51
CA LEU A 193 2.67 23.27 -7.18
C LEU A 193 1.72 24.17 -6.38
N ASN A 194 0.43 24.17 -6.71
CA ASN A 194 -0.57 25.00 -6.00
C ASN A 194 -0.98 24.42 -4.64
N LEU A 195 -1.02 23.10 -4.49
CA LEU A 195 -1.32 22.44 -3.21
C LEU A 195 -0.14 22.56 -2.25
N THR A 196 1.09 22.27 -2.69
CA THR A 196 2.29 22.55 -1.87
C THR A 196 2.35 24.03 -1.49
N TYR A 197 2.06 24.95 -2.41
CA TYR A 197 2.02 26.38 -2.08
C TYR A 197 0.89 26.75 -1.11
N ARG A 198 -0.30 26.14 -1.17
CA ARG A 198 -1.40 26.37 -0.21
C ARG A 198 -1.07 25.82 1.17
N GLU A 199 -0.52 24.61 1.27
CA GLU A 199 -0.08 24.01 2.54
C GLU A 199 1.06 24.84 3.16
N VAL A 200 2.04 25.29 2.37
CA VAL A 200 3.10 26.20 2.81
C VAL A 200 2.55 27.58 3.23
N ARG A 201 1.56 28.11 2.51
CA ARG A 201 0.91 29.39 2.86
C ARG A 201 0.07 29.27 4.13
N LEU A 202 -0.68 28.17 4.33
CA LEU A 202 -1.42 27.91 5.56
C LEU A 202 -0.47 27.73 6.76
N ALA A 203 0.68 27.07 6.56
CA ALA A 203 1.70 26.92 7.59
C ALA A 203 2.31 28.28 7.99
N ARG A 204 2.46 29.23 7.05
CA ARG A 204 2.95 30.59 7.34
C ARG A 204 1.93 31.50 8.02
N ILE A 205 0.63 31.27 7.86
CA ILE A 205 -0.42 32.09 8.52
C ILE A 205 -0.61 31.69 9.99
N ARG A 206 -0.07 30.52 10.40
CA ARG A 206 -0.13 30.02 11.78
C ARG A 206 1.16 30.25 12.58
N MET A 207 2.12 31.03 12.07
CA MET A 207 3.32 31.48 12.82
C MET A 207 3.22 32.94 13.19
#